data_AF-A0A7C9JYW0-F1
#
_entry.id   AF-A0A7C9JYW0-F1
#
_cell.length_a   1.000
_cell.length_b   1.000
_cell.length_c   1.000
_cell.angle_alpha   90.00
_cell.angle_beta   90.00
_cell.angle_gamma   90.00
#
_symmetry.space_group_name_H-M   'P 1'
#
loop_
_entity.id
_entity.type
_entity.pdbx_description
1 polymer ?
#
loop_
_entity_poly.entity_id
_entity_poly.type
_entity_poly.pdbx_seq_one_letter_code
_entity_poly.pdbx_strand_id
1 'polypeptide(L)'
;MGACSVMNNLYFRSWFISLAVLLLLACTPTTQVKQVEWTYEPPGDFTVVNAVGYAPISQQRGADMSAKQLRAMKASKLDAYRELSEQVYGQHIDSTATVSDMVLGNERLAASVAGVIRGAKVINAYAVDDVYVTELQLDFREVYRVTMSMAPTRHLESQKTVHF
;
A
#
# COMPACT_ATOMS: atom_id res chain seq x y z
N MET A 1 -54.81 49.04 -47.57
CA MET A 1 -54.42 47.63 -47.82
C MET A 1 -53.11 47.21 -47.09
N GLY A 2 -52.74 47.81 -45.94
CA GLY A 2 -51.43 47.56 -45.30
C GLY A 2 -51.43 46.69 -44.03
N ALA A 3 -52.58 46.44 -43.39
CA ALA A 3 -52.61 45.82 -42.05
C ALA A 3 -52.50 44.28 -42.03
N CYS A 4 -52.87 43.59 -43.11
CA CYS A 4 -52.92 42.11 -43.14
C CYS A 4 -51.53 41.47 -43.38
N SER A 5 -50.62 42.17 -44.08
CA SER A 5 -49.25 41.69 -44.35
C SER A 5 -48.33 41.80 -43.12
N VAL A 6 -48.52 42.83 -42.29
CA VAL A 6 -47.71 43.06 -41.07
C VAL A 6 -48.03 42.03 -39.98
N MET A 7 -49.29 41.61 -39.87
CA MET A 7 -49.74 40.62 -38.88
C MET A 7 -49.11 39.23 -39.11
N ASN A 8 -49.07 38.77 -40.38
CA ASN A 8 -48.47 37.48 -40.75
C ASN A 8 -46.95 37.46 -40.51
N ASN A 9 -46.28 38.59 -40.71
CA ASN A 9 -44.84 38.74 -40.48
C ASN A 9 -44.48 38.78 -38.97
N LEU A 10 -45.41 39.28 -38.13
CA LEU A 10 -45.27 39.26 -36.67
C LEU A 10 -45.40 37.84 -36.08
N TYR A 11 -46.37 37.06 -36.58
CA TYR A 11 -46.52 35.64 -36.19
C TYR A 11 -45.36 34.78 -36.69
N PHE A 12 -44.87 35.01 -37.92
CA PHE A 12 -43.71 34.30 -38.46
C PHE A 12 -42.42 34.60 -37.68
N ARG A 13 -42.18 35.87 -37.29
CA ARG A 13 -41.06 36.24 -36.41
C ARG A 13 -41.19 35.62 -35.01
N SER A 14 -42.38 35.60 -34.44
CA SER A 14 -42.61 34.98 -33.11
C SER A 14 -42.37 33.46 -33.14
N TRP A 15 -42.73 32.79 -34.23
CA TRP A 15 -42.46 31.37 -34.44
C TRP A 15 -40.96 31.06 -34.57
N PHE A 16 -40.22 31.88 -35.32
CA PHE A 16 -38.76 31.76 -35.40
C PHE A 16 -38.06 32.00 -34.06
N ILE A 17 -38.55 32.95 -33.25
CA ILE A 17 -38.01 33.22 -31.92
C ILE A 17 -38.30 32.05 -30.97
N SER A 18 -39.51 31.48 -30.99
CA SER A 18 -39.83 30.29 -30.19
C SER A 18 -38.99 29.07 -30.59
N LEU A 19 -38.75 28.85 -31.88
CA LEU A 19 -37.92 27.75 -32.37
C LEU A 19 -36.45 27.91 -31.94
N ALA A 20 -35.93 29.13 -31.98
CA ALA A 20 -34.58 29.43 -31.51
C ALA A 20 -34.41 29.22 -29.99
N VAL A 21 -35.41 29.59 -29.19
CA VAL A 21 -35.43 29.34 -27.74
C VAL A 21 -35.48 27.83 -27.44
N LEU A 22 -36.25 27.07 -28.22
CA LEU A 22 -36.32 25.61 -28.08
C LEU A 22 -34.99 24.92 -28.40
N LEU A 23 -34.28 25.39 -29.43
CA LEU A 23 -32.96 24.88 -29.81
C LEU A 23 -31.87 25.19 -28.77
N LEU A 24 -31.98 26.33 -28.06
CA LEU A 24 -31.04 26.68 -26.98
C LEU A 24 -31.22 25.81 -25.73
N LEU A 25 -32.44 25.33 -25.45
CA LEU A 25 -32.72 24.40 -24.34
C LEU A 25 -32.18 22.98 -24.58
N ALA A 26 -31.88 22.62 -25.83
CA ALA A 26 -31.38 21.29 -26.19
C ALA A 26 -29.88 21.09 -25.93
N CYS A 27 -29.14 22.15 -25.61
CA CYS A 27 -27.68 22.11 -25.44
C CYS A 27 -27.25 21.96 -23.97
N THR A 28 -27.90 21.08 -23.20
CA THR A 28 -27.39 20.72 -21.86
C THR A 28 -26.50 19.48 -21.97
N PRO A 29 -25.19 19.58 -21.67
CA PRO A 29 -24.30 18.42 -21.69
C PRO A 29 -24.67 17.48 -20.53
N THR A 30 -25.39 16.40 -20.83
CA THR A 30 -25.64 15.29 -19.90
C THR A 30 -24.44 14.35 -19.88
N THR A 31 -23.28 14.84 -19.45
CA THR A 31 -22.12 14.01 -19.17
C THR A 31 -22.05 13.72 -17.68
N GLN A 32 -22.90 12.78 -17.24
CA GLN A 32 -22.69 12.11 -15.95
C GLN A 32 -21.42 11.24 -16.07
N VAL A 33 -20.26 11.84 -15.80
CA VAL A 33 -19.01 11.10 -15.66
C VAL A 33 -19.14 10.29 -14.38
N LYS A 34 -19.44 8.99 -14.53
CA LYS A 34 -19.52 8.05 -13.41
C LYS A 34 -18.15 7.99 -12.73
N GLN A 35 -18.00 8.70 -11.62
CA GLN A 35 -16.80 8.62 -10.79
C GLN A 35 -16.78 7.21 -10.19
N VAL A 36 -15.78 6.41 -10.54
CA VAL A 36 -15.54 5.11 -9.92
C VAL A 36 -14.85 5.36 -8.58
N GLU A 37 -15.62 5.24 -7.50
CA GLU A 37 -15.09 5.34 -6.14
C GLU A 37 -14.55 3.98 -5.71
N TRP A 38 -13.22 3.88 -5.63
CA TRP A 38 -12.55 2.69 -5.15
C TRP A 38 -12.73 2.55 -3.64
N THR A 39 -13.51 1.56 -3.20
CA THR A 39 -13.59 1.15 -1.80
C THR A 39 -12.61 0.01 -1.56
N TYR A 40 -11.72 0.15 -0.58
CA TYR A 40 -10.76 -0.90 -0.24
C TYR A 40 -11.46 -1.96 0.62
N GLU A 41 -11.81 -3.10 0.02
CA GLU A 41 -12.30 -4.26 0.76
C GLU A 41 -11.10 -5.06 1.31
N PRO A 42 -11.08 -5.40 2.62
CA PRO A 42 -10.02 -6.22 3.18
C PRO A 42 -10.03 -7.61 2.52
N PRO A 43 -8.87 -8.27 2.38
CA PRO A 43 -8.82 -9.65 1.90
C PRO A 43 -9.60 -10.58 2.83
N GLY A 44 -10.27 -11.58 2.26
CA GLY A 44 -11.10 -12.53 3.01
C GLY A 44 -10.32 -13.39 4.01
N ASP A 45 -9.02 -13.59 3.77
CA ASP A 45 -8.11 -14.31 4.67
C ASP A 45 -6.74 -13.62 4.72
N PHE A 46 -6.08 -13.73 5.87
CA PHE A 46 -4.74 -13.20 6.10
C PHE A 46 -3.76 -14.34 6.30
N THR A 47 -2.72 -14.38 5.48
CA THR A 47 -1.65 -15.37 5.61
C THR A 47 -0.78 -15.08 6.83
N VAL A 48 -0.26 -16.15 7.44
CA VAL A 48 0.81 -16.07 8.44
C VAL A 48 2.07 -16.66 7.82
N VAL A 49 3.19 -15.94 7.90
CA VAL A 49 4.47 -16.35 7.34
C VAL A 49 5.47 -16.53 8.48
N ASN A 50 6.20 -17.64 8.46
CA ASN A 50 7.19 -17.96 9.48
C ASN A 50 8.58 -18.08 8.84
N ALA A 51 9.61 -17.67 9.57
CA ALA A 51 10.99 -17.77 9.14
C ALA A 51 11.89 -18.17 10.31
N VAL A 52 12.96 -18.90 10.00
CA VAL A 52 13.94 -19.32 11.01
C VAL A 52 15.31 -18.80 10.62
N GLY A 53 16.09 -18.34 11.60
CA GLY A 53 17.45 -17.89 11.37
C GLY A 53 18.44 -18.59 12.26
N TYR A 54 19.63 -18.85 11.73
CA TYR A 54 20.66 -19.65 12.38
C TYR A 54 21.97 -18.87 12.46
N ALA A 55 22.67 -19.00 13.57
CA ALA A 55 24.01 -18.44 13.70
C ALA A 55 24.91 -19.32 14.59
N PRO A 56 26.02 -19.86 14.07
CA PRO A 56 27.00 -20.58 14.88
C PRO A 56 27.65 -19.65 15.90
N ILE A 57 27.65 -20.05 17.18
CA ILE A 57 28.17 -19.30 18.32
C ILE A 57 29.70 -19.28 18.29
N SER A 58 30.35 -20.42 18.06
CA SER A 58 31.80 -20.54 18.02
C SER A 58 32.47 -19.61 16.99
N GLN A 59 31.82 -19.43 15.84
CA GLN A 59 32.27 -18.61 14.71
C GLN A 59 32.12 -17.11 14.95
N GLN A 60 31.33 -16.69 15.95
CA GLN A 60 31.20 -15.28 16.27
C GLN A 60 32.49 -14.72 16.86
N ARG A 61 32.83 -13.50 16.46
CA ARG A 61 33.95 -12.76 17.04
C ARG A 61 33.65 -12.44 18.50
N GLY A 62 34.65 -12.37 19.37
CA GLY A 62 34.45 -12.03 20.79
C GLY A 62 35.51 -12.64 21.67
N ALA A 63 35.83 -11.94 22.77
CA ALA A 63 36.84 -12.38 23.73
C ALA A 63 36.29 -13.49 24.65
N ASP A 64 35.01 -13.41 25.00
CA ASP A 64 34.30 -14.27 25.93
C ASP A 64 33.10 -14.98 25.26
N MET A 65 32.72 -16.14 25.79
CA MET A 65 31.59 -16.91 25.27
C MET A 65 30.27 -16.15 25.34
N SER A 66 30.06 -15.32 26.36
CA SER A 66 28.85 -14.50 26.49
C SER A 66 28.75 -13.47 25.37
N ALA A 67 29.83 -12.78 25.01
CA ALA A 67 29.82 -11.87 23.86
C ALA A 67 29.63 -12.61 22.53
N LYS A 68 30.19 -13.82 22.37
CA LYS A 68 29.94 -14.66 21.19
C LYS A 68 28.48 -15.05 21.09
N GLN A 69 27.88 -15.50 22.18
CA GLN A 69 26.46 -15.89 22.24
C GLN A 69 25.52 -14.71 21.96
N LEU A 70 25.82 -13.52 22.52
CA LEU A 70 25.06 -12.31 22.23
C LEU A 70 25.15 -11.91 20.75
N ARG A 71 26.34 -12.06 20.13
CA ARG A 71 26.50 -11.82 18.70
C ARG A 71 25.76 -12.86 17.86
N ALA A 72 25.79 -14.14 18.26
CA ALA A 72 25.08 -15.21 17.59
C ALA A 72 23.58 -14.96 17.61
N MET A 73 23.02 -14.59 18.77
CA MET A 73 21.62 -14.18 18.90
C MET A 73 21.24 -13.02 17.96
N LYS A 74 22.13 -12.03 17.80
CA LYS A 74 21.87 -10.92 16.87
C LYS A 74 21.95 -11.36 15.41
N ALA A 75 22.94 -12.20 15.09
CA ALA A 75 23.14 -12.73 13.74
C ALA A 75 21.99 -13.65 13.33
N SER A 76 21.55 -14.57 14.20
CA SER A 76 20.42 -15.47 13.94
C SER A 76 19.13 -14.68 13.72
N LYS A 77 18.91 -13.61 14.48
CA LYS A 77 17.77 -12.72 14.28
C LYS A 77 17.80 -12.01 12.92
N LEU A 78 18.98 -11.57 12.47
CA LEU A 78 19.15 -10.94 11.16
C LEU A 78 18.93 -11.93 10.03
N ASP A 79 19.43 -13.16 10.17
CA ASP A 79 19.22 -14.23 9.20
C ASP A 79 17.73 -14.59 9.09
N ALA A 80 17.01 -14.68 10.22
CA ALA A 80 15.57 -14.91 10.22
C ALA A 80 14.80 -13.78 9.49
N TYR A 81 15.23 -12.52 9.67
CA TYR A 81 14.61 -11.40 8.94
C TYR A 81 14.89 -11.44 7.44
N ARG A 82 16.08 -11.90 7.03
CA ARG A 82 16.41 -12.12 5.62
C ARG A 82 15.49 -13.17 5.03
N GLU A 83 15.41 -14.35 5.65
CA GLU A 83 14.53 -15.44 5.19
C GLU A 83 13.06 -14.99 5.11
N LEU A 84 12.57 -14.28 6.13
CA LEU A 84 11.21 -13.74 6.13
C LEU A 84 10.97 -12.76 4.98
N SER A 85 11.94 -11.89 4.69
CA SER A 85 11.85 -10.92 3.61
C SER A 85 11.85 -11.59 2.24
N GLU A 86 12.65 -12.65 2.06
CA GLU A 86 12.65 -13.45 0.83
C GLU A 86 11.28 -14.11 0.60
N GLN A 87 10.68 -14.68 1.65
CA GLN A 87 9.36 -15.30 1.56
C GLN A 87 8.24 -14.29 1.23
N VAL A 88 8.29 -13.08 1.79
CA VAL A 88 7.25 -12.06 1.55
C VAL A 88 7.39 -11.39 0.18
N TYR A 89 8.62 -11.05 -0.23
CA TYR A 89 8.85 -10.30 -1.47
C TYR A 89 9.12 -11.19 -2.68
N GLY A 90 9.41 -12.49 -2.48
CA GLY A 90 9.72 -13.43 -3.55
C GLY A 90 11.07 -13.18 -4.24
N GLN A 91 11.95 -12.38 -3.63
CA GLN A 91 13.27 -12.01 -4.14
C GLN A 91 14.32 -12.76 -3.32
N HIS A 92 15.33 -13.37 -3.97
CA HIS A 92 16.44 -13.99 -3.26
C HIS A 92 17.40 -12.91 -2.75
N ILE A 93 17.77 -12.95 -1.47
CA ILE A 93 18.77 -12.05 -0.89
C ILE A 93 20.06 -12.84 -0.78
N ASP A 94 21.02 -12.54 -1.66
CA ASP A 94 22.33 -13.18 -1.65
C ASP A 94 22.98 -13.04 -0.26
N SER A 95 23.30 -14.18 0.36
CA SER A 95 23.82 -14.28 1.73
C SER A 95 25.21 -13.65 1.92
N THR A 96 25.85 -13.21 0.84
CA THR A 96 27.14 -12.50 0.83
C THR A 96 27.01 -11.00 1.08
N ALA A 97 25.80 -10.43 1.02
CA ALA A 97 25.57 -9.03 1.31
C ALA A 97 25.65 -8.76 2.82
N THR A 98 26.63 -7.97 3.25
CA THR A 98 26.77 -7.54 4.64
C THR A 98 25.59 -6.63 5.01
N VAL A 99 25.23 -6.52 6.30
CA VAL A 99 24.19 -5.56 6.78
C VAL A 99 24.49 -4.12 6.30
N SER A 100 25.76 -3.77 6.17
CA SER A 100 26.27 -2.54 5.54
C SER A 100 25.79 -2.38 4.09
N ASP A 101 25.93 -3.44 3.30
CA ASP A 101 25.63 -3.45 1.87
C ASP A 101 24.12 -3.43 1.62
N MET A 102 23.35 -4.00 2.55
CA MET A 102 21.88 -3.97 2.56
C MET A 102 21.31 -2.56 2.79
N VAL A 103 22.04 -1.68 3.50
CA VAL A 103 21.63 -0.29 3.76
C VAL A 103 22.16 0.69 2.70
N LEU A 104 23.32 0.40 2.09
CA LEU A 104 24.01 1.33 1.19
C LEU A 104 23.84 1.03 -0.30
N GLY A 105 23.46 -0.20 -0.69
CA GLY A 105 23.48 -0.63 -2.10
C GLY A 105 22.14 -0.64 -2.83
N ASN A 106 21.00 -0.74 -2.12
CA ASN A 106 19.69 -0.87 -2.77
C ASN A 106 18.55 -0.31 -1.90
N GLU A 107 18.12 0.92 -2.19
CA GLU A 107 17.05 1.62 -1.46
C GLU A 107 15.72 0.83 -1.46
N ARG A 108 15.44 0.04 -2.51
CA ARG A 108 14.24 -0.80 -2.58
C ARG A 108 14.32 -2.02 -1.68
N LEU A 109 15.49 -2.64 -1.55
CA LEU A 109 15.69 -3.79 -0.67
C LEU A 109 15.68 -3.34 0.80
N ALA A 110 16.36 -2.23 1.11
CA ALA A 110 16.33 -1.62 2.43
C ALA A 110 14.91 -1.23 2.85
N ALA A 111 14.11 -0.65 1.94
CA ALA A 111 12.72 -0.29 2.20
C ALA A 111 11.80 -1.53 2.37
N SER A 112 12.04 -2.59 1.60
CA SER A 112 11.29 -3.85 1.67
C SER A 112 11.54 -4.56 3.02
N VAL A 113 12.81 -4.71 3.38
CA VAL A 113 13.23 -5.26 4.68
C VAL A 113 12.66 -4.39 5.82
N ALA A 114 12.78 -3.06 5.75
CA ALA A 114 12.24 -2.16 6.78
C ALA A 114 10.70 -2.19 6.92
N GLY A 115 9.96 -2.48 5.84
CA GLY A 115 8.50 -2.57 5.83
C GLY A 115 7.96 -3.84 6.50
N VAL A 116 8.53 -5.01 6.20
CA VAL A 116 8.16 -6.30 6.80
C VAL A 116 8.62 -6.43 8.26
N ILE A 117 9.78 -5.87 8.59
CA ILE A 117 10.34 -5.91 9.96
C ILE A 117 9.36 -5.35 11.00
N ARG A 118 8.58 -4.32 10.67
CA ARG A 118 7.68 -3.67 11.65
C ARG A 118 6.52 -4.54 12.12
N GLY A 119 6.17 -5.59 11.39
CA GLY A 119 5.09 -6.52 11.76
C GLY A 119 5.56 -7.86 12.32
N ALA A 120 6.85 -8.20 12.16
CA ALA A 120 7.38 -9.50 12.52
C ALA A 120 7.66 -9.63 14.03
N LYS A 121 7.16 -10.70 14.64
CA LYS A 121 7.33 -11.03 16.06
C LYS A 121 8.32 -12.18 16.22
N VAL A 122 9.18 -12.08 17.24
CA VAL A 122 10.01 -13.21 17.67
C VAL A 122 9.12 -14.14 18.48
N ILE A 123 8.88 -15.34 17.97
CA ILE A 123 8.08 -16.36 18.67
C ILE A 123 8.97 -17.24 19.54
N ASN A 124 10.22 -17.46 19.12
CA ASN A 124 11.16 -18.27 19.87
C ASN A 124 12.61 -17.85 19.61
N ALA A 125 13.47 -18.00 20.63
CA ALA A 125 14.90 -17.69 20.54
C ALA A 125 15.67 -18.54 21.55
N TYR A 126 16.50 -19.46 21.06
CA TYR A 126 17.19 -20.45 21.88
C TYR A 126 18.49 -20.90 21.24
N ALA A 127 19.40 -21.44 22.05
CA ALA A 127 20.62 -22.08 21.57
C ALA A 127 20.43 -23.60 21.56
N VAL A 128 20.84 -24.24 20.47
CA VAL A 128 20.96 -25.69 20.35
C VAL A 128 22.40 -26.00 19.94
N ASP A 129 23.11 -26.73 20.79
CA ASP A 129 24.52 -27.05 20.60
C ASP A 129 25.38 -25.78 20.37
N ASP A 130 26.02 -25.67 19.21
CA ASP A 130 26.83 -24.51 18.82
C ASP A 130 26.05 -23.50 17.97
N VAL A 131 24.73 -23.63 17.80
CA VAL A 131 23.94 -22.75 16.94
C VAL A 131 22.89 -22.02 17.75
N TYR A 132 22.81 -20.71 17.58
CA TYR A 132 21.70 -19.92 18.05
C TYR A 132 20.61 -19.89 16.98
N VAL A 133 19.38 -20.23 17.38
CA VAL A 133 18.19 -20.30 16.53
C VAL A 133 17.22 -19.19 16.91
N THR A 134 16.63 -18.53 15.92
CA THR A 134 15.61 -17.52 16.12
C THR A 134 14.46 -17.75 15.17
N GLU A 135 13.25 -17.85 15.71
CA GLU A 135 12.03 -18.07 14.94
C GLU A 135 11.21 -16.77 14.94
N LEU A 136 10.86 -16.34 13.73
CA LEU A 136 10.05 -15.16 13.48
C LEU A 136 8.72 -15.56 12.86
N GLN A 137 7.69 -14.78 13.18
CA GLN A 137 6.37 -14.88 12.58
C GLN A 137 5.87 -13.51 12.15
N LEU A 138 5.26 -13.44 10.97
CA LEU A 138 4.57 -12.29 10.44
C LEU A 138 3.10 -12.64 10.22
N ASP A 139 2.22 -11.91 10.90
CA ASP A 139 0.78 -12.00 10.69
C ASP A 139 0.32 -10.78 9.86
N PHE A 140 -0.13 -11.03 8.62
CA PHE A 140 -0.59 -9.96 7.74
C PHE A 140 -1.88 -9.29 8.21
N ARG A 141 -2.67 -9.93 9.08
CA ARG A 141 -3.81 -9.27 9.74
C ARG A 141 -3.34 -8.11 10.56
N GLU A 142 -2.23 -8.29 11.26
CA GLU A 142 -1.71 -7.29 12.17
C GLU A 142 -1.00 -6.16 11.42
N VAL A 143 -0.30 -6.49 10.34
CA VAL A 143 0.22 -5.49 9.39
C VAL A 143 -0.93 -4.63 8.85
N TYR A 144 -2.00 -5.26 8.36
CA TYR A 144 -3.17 -4.55 7.84
C TYR A 144 -3.81 -3.64 8.89
N ARG A 145 -4.01 -4.13 10.12
CA ARG A 145 -4.56 -3.33 11.23
C ARG A 145 -3.71 -2.09 11.51
N VAL A 146 -2.38 -2.25 11.56
CA VAL A 146 -1.45 -1.13 11.80
C VAL A 146 -1.51 -0.14 10.64
N THR A 147 -1.43 -0.60 9.39
CA THR A 147 -1.51 0.26 8.20
C THR A 147 -2.81 1.05 8.14
N MET A 148 -3.94 0.40 8.42
CA MET A 148 -5.26 1.06 8.41
C MET A 148 -5.41 2.06 9.56
N SER A 149 -4.78 1.81 10.71
CA SER A 149 -4.78 2.75 11.85
C SER A 149 -3.92 4.00 11.61
N MET A 150 -2.93 3.92 10.73
CA MET A 150 -2.05 5.04 10.36
C MET A 150 -2.57 5.81 9.14
N ALA A 151 -3.56 5.27 8.43
CA ALA A 151 -4.16 5.96 7.30
C ALA A 151 -4.86 7.23 7.79
N PRO A 152 -4.59 8.40 7.20
CA PRO A 152 -5.33 9.61 7.55
C PRO A 152 -6.81 9.33 7.33
N THR A 153 -7.64 9.62 8.34
CA THR A 153 -9.09 9.54 8.23
C THR A 153 -9.54 10.51 7.14
N ARG A 154 -9.69 10.02 5.91
CA ARG A 154 -10.36 10.77 4.87
C ARG A 154 -11.84 10.78 5.23
N HIS A 155 -12.25 11.81 5.95
CA HIS A 155 -13.64 12.21 5.92
C HIS A 155 -13.94 12.59 4.47
N LEU A 156 -14.63 11.70 3.78
CA LEU A 156 -15.27 12.04 2.52
C LEU A 156 -16.40 12.98 2.91
N GLU A 157 -16.18 14.28 2.76
CA GLU A 157 -17.28 15.24 2.72
C GLU A 157 -18.19 14.78 1.58
N SER A 158 -19.30 14.16 1.95
CA SER A 158 -20.29 13.62 1.03
C SER A 158 -20.61 14.67 -0.03
N GLN A 159 -20.19 14.38 -1.26
CA GLN A 159 -20.74 14.94 -2.48
C GLN A 159 -20.92 16.47 -2.45
N LYS A 160 -19.83 17.23 -2.65
CA LYS A 160 -19.99 18.58 -3.19
C LYS A 160 -20.47 18.44 -4.63
N THR A 161 -21.78 18.48 -4.82
CA THR A 161 -22.38 18.71 -6.13
C THR A 161 -21.83 20.04 -6.64
N VAL A 162 -20.79 19.98 -7.48
CA VAL A 162 -20.34 21.16 -8.22
C VAL A 162 -21.39 21.38 -9.27
N HIS A 163 -22.36 22.23 -8.93
CA HIS A 163 -23.23 22.85 -9.92
C HIS A 163 -22.32 23.78 -10.73
N PHE A 164 -22.03 23.39 -11.98
CA PHE A 164 -21.49 24.29 -12.98
C PHE A 164 -22.60 25.17 -13.53
#